data_AF-A0A3C1RC17-F1
#
_entry.id   AF-A0A3C1RC17-F1
#
_cell.length_a   1.000
_cell.length_b   1.000
_cell.length_c   1.000
_cell.angle_alpha   90.00
_cell.angle_beta   90.00
_cell.angle_gamma   90.00
#
_symmetry.space_group_name_H-M   'P 1'
#
loop_
_entity.id
_entity.type
_entity.pdbx_description
1 polymer ?
#
loop_
_entity_poly.entity_id
_entity_poly.type
_entity_poly.pdbx_seq_one_letter_code
_entity_poly.pdbx_strand_id
1 'polypeptide(L)'
;MILNVIFSYNRAVQLDYLIKSILERFKTDSKIVILYHTTGAHKDGYELLKKKYEDKGVSFVERKPVFFDASYIKALNSKKDWKFFKEKNLFSKKSDNFKGLLQKIIRESNCEFVMFNTDDGVFFEDVIIPEEVFKIIRNNPENASYRMYVGENLEGHPDYIEKKDGYLQWDYYYDKAFHHWTFPFSVDATVYHSKGLLKHLEKMVYHNPVTLEENGYQYITKNKLFSIGLSPIRSQLVATKLNRVSVDSLNPTIHIKPEFLNEKFLDGYTLELIIPEFIDNANIVPSEIYLVKDDQRELIYALDDQGKKIQSLLGIEGAKEQLE
;
A
#
# COMPACT_ATOMS: atom_id res chain seq x y z
N MET A 1 12.25 -12.36 -8.96
CA MET A 1 10.90 -12.52 -8.40
C MET A 1 10.66 -11.53 -7.26
N ILE A 2 9.48 -10.91 -7.24
CA ILE A 2 9.01 -10.00 -6.19
C ILE A 2 8.01 -10.73 -5.27
N LEU A 3 8.12 -10.54 -3.96
CA LEU A 3 7.05 -10.85 -3.02
C LEU A 3 6.10 -9.65 -2.91
N ASN A 4 4.91 -9.73 -3.48
CA ASN A 4 3.88 -8.71 -3.33
C ASN A 4 3.05 -9.02 -2.07
N VAL A 5 3.29 -8.27 -0.99
CA VAL A 5 2.49 -8.34 0.24
C VAL A 5 1.42 -7.28 0.21
N ILE A 6 0.16 -7.70 0.17
CA ILE A 6 -1.00 -6.81 0.17
C ILE A 6 -1.60 -6.76 1.56
N PHE A 7 -1.70 -5.58 2.14
CA PHE A 7 -2.35 -5.35 3.41
C PHE A 7 -3.83 -5.08 3.22
N SER A 8 -4.69 -5.77 3.98
CA SER A 8 -6.13 -5.61 3.83
C SER A 8 -6.90 -5.74 5.14
N TYR A 9 -7.95 -4.93 5.31
CA TYR A 9 -8.83 -4.97 6.48
C TYR A 9 -10.26 -4.55 6.12
N ASN A 10 -11.24 -5.46 6.24
CA ASN A 10 -12.66 -5.18 5.99
C ASN A 10 -12.99 -4.55 4.60
N ARG A 11 -12.16 -4.73 3.57
CA ARG A 11 -12.39 -4.20 2.21
C ARG A 11 -12.27 -5.28 1.13
N ALA A 12 -12.99 -6.39 1.30
CA ALA A 12 -12.89 -7.54 0.40
C ALA A 12 -13.12 -7.19 -1.09
N VAL A 13 -14.10 -6.34 -1.42
CA VAL A 13 -14.38 -5.97 -2.81
C VAL A 13 -13.28 -5.10 -3.44
N GLN A 14 -12.64 -4.23 -2.66
CA GLN A 14 -11.54 -3.40 -3.15
C GLN A 14 -10.28 -4.26 -3.30
N LEU A 15 -10.04 -5.19 -2.37
CA LEU A 15 -9.02 -6.21 -2.51
C LEU A 15 -9.23 -7.08 -3.76
N ASP A 16 -10.47 -7.48 -4.07
CA ASP A 16 -10.80 -8.17 -5.33
C ASP A 16 -10.36 -7.37 -6.55
N TYR A 17 -10.66 -6.07 -6.55
CA TYR A 17 -10.34 -5.17 -7.65
C TYR A 17 -8.82 -5.00 -7.82
N LEU A 18 -8.09 -4.81 -6.72
CA LEU A 18 -6.63 -4.77 -6.74
C LEU A 18 -6.03 -6.08 -7.27
N ILE A 19 -6.46 -7.25 -6.77
CA ILE A 19 -5.93 -8.54 -7.22
C ILE A 19 -6.16 -8.72 -8.73
N LYS A 20 -7.36 -8.38 -9.23
CA LYS A 20 -7.64 -8.37 -10.68
C LYS A 20 -6.67 -7.49 -11.44
N SER A 21 -6.46 -6.25 -10.99
CA SER A 21 -5.53 -5.33 -11.64
C SER A 21 -4.10 -5.86 -11.64
N ILE A 22 -3.64 -6.51 -10.56
CA ILE A 22 -2.31 -7.14 -10.51
C ILE A 22 -2.22 -8.28 -11.52
N LEU A 23 -3.18 -9.21 -11.52
CA LEU A 23 -3.17 -10.36 -12.43
C LEU A 23 -3.27 -9.95 -13.90
N GLU A 24 -3.99 -8.87 -14.19
CA GLU A 24 -4.14 -8.34 -15.54
C GLU A 24 -2.92 -7.53 -15.98
N ARG A 25 -2.37 -6.66 -15.12
CA ARG A 25 -1.45 -5.60 -15.53
C ARG A 25 -0.02 -5.78 -15.05
N PHE A 26 0.22 -6.47 -13.94
CA PHE A 26 1.56 -6.62 -13.38
C PHE A 26 2.29 -7.80 -14.05
N LYS A 27 3.11 -7.50 -15.07
CA LYS A 27 3.78 -8.51 -15.91
C LYS A 27 5.11 -8.98 -15.33
N THR A 28 5.66 -8.26 -14.37
CA THR A 28 6.87 -8.67 -13.65
C THR A 28 6.58 -9.85 -12.71
N ASP A 29 7.43 -10.87 -12.75
CA ASP A 29 7.28 -12.08 -11.95
C ASP A 29 7.15 -11.79 -10.45
N SER A 30 6.00 -12.19 -9.88
CA SER A 30 5.66 -11.92 -8.49
C SER A 30 4.83 -13.01 -7.83
N LYS A 31 5.05 -13.18 -6.53
CA LYS A 31 4.24 -13.99 -5.63
C LYS A 31 3.32 -13.09 -4.82
N ILE A 32 2.03 -13.39 -4.78
CA ILE A 32 1.03 -12.57 -4.08
C ILE A 32 0.71 -13.18 -2.72
N VAL A 33 0.84 -12.38 -1.66
CA VAL A 33 0.46 -12.73 -0.29
C VAL A 33 -0.45 -11.65 0.28
N ILE A 34 -1.66 -12.02 0.66
CA ILE A 34 -2.62 -11.15 1.34
C ILE A 34 -2.40 -11.30 2.85
N LEU A 35 -1.88 -10.26 3.51
CA LEU A 35 -1.79 -10.18 4.96
C LEU A 35 -2.98 -9.37 5.50
N TYR A 36 -3.97 -10.06 6.08
CA TYR A 36 -5.25 -9.43 6.36
C TYR A 36 -5.76 -9.64 7.79
N HIS A 37 -6.78 -8.86 8.15
CA HIS A 37 -7.62 -9.07 9.33
C HIS A 37 -9.08 -8.79 8.95
N THR A 38 -10.04 -9.33 9.69
CA THR A 38 -11.47 -9.07 9.49
C THR A 38 -12.22 -8.96 10.80
N THR A 39 -13.37 -8.30 10.77
CA THR A 39 -14.33 -8.29 11.89
C THR A 39 -15.75 -8.54 11.40
N GLY A 40 -16.55 -9.27 12.19
CA GLY A 40 -17.97 -9.48 11.90
C GLY A 40 -18.23 -10.12 10.53
N ALA A 41 -19.21 -9.58 9.80
CA ALA A 41 -19.64 -10.08 8.50
C ALA A 41 -18.58 -9.95 7.38
N HIS A 42 -17.51 -9.17 7.60
CA HIS A 42 -16.43 -9.07 6.61
C HIS A 42 -15.66 -10.38 6.45
N LYS A 43 -15.70 -11.28 7.44
CA LYS A 43 -15.03 -12.58 7.35
C LYS A 43 -15.48 -13.37 6.11
N ASP A 44 -16.79 -13.37 5.84
CA ASP A 44 -17.37 -14.12 4.74
C ASP A 44 -16.87 -13.60 3.38
N GLY A 45 -16.65 -12.28 3.24
CA GLY A 45 -16.06 -11.70 2.05
C GLY A 45 -14.65 -12.22 1.76
N TYR A 46 -13.83 -12.43 2.79
CA TYR A 46 -12.48 -12.97 2.60
C TYR A 46 -12.48 -14.47 2.33
N GLU A 47 -13.45 -15.22 2.87
CA GLU A 47 -13.62 -16.63 2.50
C GLU A 47 -14.03 -16.79 1.02
N LEU A 48 -14.88 -15.89 0.49
CA LEU A 48 -15.17 -15.82 -0.94
C LEU A 48 -13.91 -15.53 -1.76
N LEU A 49 -13.07 -14.57 -1.34
CA LEU A 49 -11.82 -14.25 -2.03
C LEU A 49 -10.86 -15.43 -2.07
N LYS A 50 -10.68 -16.14 -0.94
CA LYS A 50 -9.82 -17.35 -0.88
C LYS A 50 -10.25 -18.37 -1.91
N LYS A 51 -11.55 -18.68 -1.96
CA LYS A 51 -12.11 -19.61 -2.94
C LYS A 51 -11.93 -19.12 -4.37
N LYS A 52 -12.16 -17.81 -4.61
CA LYS A 52 -12.04 -17.20 -5.94
C LYS A 52 -10.62 -17.27 -6.51
N TYR A 53 -9.59 -17.20 -5.65
CA TYR A 53 -8.19 -17.11 -6.06
C TYR A 53 -7.34 -18.34 -5.70
N GLU A 54 -7.96 -19.45 -5.28
CA GLU A 54 -7.28 -20.70 -4.88
C GLU A 54 -6.32 -21.20 -5.98
N ASP A 55 -6.77 -21.19 -7.24
CA ASP A 55 -5.99 -21.65 -8.39
C ASP A 55 -5.15 -20.54 -9.06
N LYS A 56 -5.07 -19.35 -8.44
CA LYS A 56 -4.36 -18.19 -8.98
C LYS A 56 -3.03 -17.91 -8.27
N GLY A 57 -2.61 -18.80 -7.38
CA GLY A 57 -1.35 -18.65 -6.64
C GLY A 57 -1.34 -17.50 -5.62
N VAL A 58 -2.53 -17.04 -5.20
CA VAL A 58 -2.68 -15.99 -4.19
C VAL A 58 -2.76 -16.63 -2.80
N SER A 59 -1.83 -16.30 -1.92
CA SER A 59 -1.81 -16.84 -0.54
C SER A 59 -2.51 -15.88 0.43
N PHE A 60 -3.40 -16.38 1.28
CA PHE A 60 -4.08 -15.59 2.31
C PHE A 60 -3.54 -15.94 3.70
N VAL A 61 -3.13 -14.92 4.46
CA VAL A 61 -2.56 -15.06 5.80
C VAL A 61 -3.25 -14.11 6.76
N GLU A 62 -4.04 -14.67 7.67
CA GLU A 62 -4.79 -13.88 8.65
C GLU A 62 -3.94 -13.53 9.88
N ARG A 63 -4.02 -12.28 10.31
CA ARG A 63 -3.49 -11.81 11.60
C ARG A 63 -4.24 -12.48 12.74
N LYS A 64 -3.50 -12.90 13.77
CA LYS A 64 -4.05 -13.58 14.96
C LYS A 64 -3.80 -12.75 16.21
N PRO A 65 -4.77 -12.68 17.14
CA PRO A 65 -4.56 -12.06 18.43
C PRO A 65 -3.40 -12.70 19.16
N VAL A 66 -2.54 -11.89 19.80
CA VAL A 66 -1.43 -12.38 20.61
C VAL A 66 -1.26 -11.54 21.86
N PHE A 67 -0.89 -12.20 22.95
CA PHE A 67 -0.54 -11.55 24.20
C PHE A 67 0.86 -10.93 24.15
N PHE A 68 1.79 -11.56 23.43
CA PHE A 68 3.16 -11.09 23.26
C PHE A 68 3.69 -11.50 21.89
N ASP A 69 4.19 -10.53 21.12
CA ASP A 69 4.89 -10.77 19.86
C ASP A 69 6.41 -10.59 20.04
N ALA A 70 7.15 -11.70 20.02
CA ALA A 70 8.60 -11.70 20.21
C ALA A 70 9.38 -10.90 19.14
N SER A 71 8.75 -10.59 18.00
CA SER A 71 9.37 -9.75 16.96
C SER A 71 9.67 -8.33 17.44
N TYR A 72 9.06 -7.88 18.55
CA TYR A 72 9.35 -6.57 19.13
C TYR A 72 10.69 -6.52 19.88
N ILE A 73 11.27 -7.65 20.30
CA ILE A 73 12.47 -7.66 21.16
C ILE A 73 13.62 -6.81 20.56
N LYS A 74 13.83 -6.88 19.24
CA LYS A 74 14.86 -6.11 18.53
C LYS A 74 14.49 -4.64 18.28
N ALA A 75 13.23 -4.27 18.46
CA ALA A 75 12.71 -2.93 18.21
C ALA A 75 12.59 -2.06 19.48
N LEU A 76 12.63 -2.64 20.67
CA LEU A 76 12.45 -1.93 21.96
C LEU A 76 13.73 -1.22 22.44
N ASN A 77 14.19 -0.23 21.68
CA ASN A 77 15.48 0.43 21.92
C ASN A 77 15.36 1.75 22.70
N SER A 78 14.16 2.28 22.87
CA SER A 78 13.93 3.57 23.55
C SER A 78 12.69 3.57 24.43
N LYS A 79 12.56 4.58 25.30
CA LYS A 79 11.34 4.80 26.11
C LYS A 79 10.09 4.96 25.23
N LYS A 80 10.23 5.60 24.05
CA LYS A 80 9.14 5.75 23.07
C LYS A 80 8.69 4.39 22.53
N ASP A 81 9.64 3.52 22.18
CA ASP A 81 9.36 2.17 21.66
C ASP A 81 8.66 1.30 22.70
N TRP A 82 9.13 1.36 23.95
CA TRP A 82 8.49 0.69 25.09
C TRP A 82 7.07 1.20 25.35
N LYS A 83 6.84 2.51 25.27
CA LYS A 83 5.50 3.09 25.39
C LYS A 83 4.58 2.60 24.28
N PHE A 84 5.05 2.66 23.03
CA PHE A 84 4.31 2.15 21.86
C PHE A 84 3.93 0.68 22.05
N PHE A 85 4.89 -0.17 22.42
CA PHE A 85 4.65 -1.60 22.62
C PHE A 85 3.64 -1.88 23.73
N LYS A 86 3.71 -1.15 24.85
CA LYS A 86 2.73 -1.27 25.93
C LYS A 86 1.32 -0.91 25.47
N GLU A 87 1.18 0.22 24.77
CA GLU A 87 -0.11 0.76 24.36
C GLU A 87 -0.76 -0.02 23.21
N LYS A 88 0.03 -0.41 22.20
CA LYS A 88 -0.48 -1.02 20.97
C LYS A 88 -0.42 -2.56 20.97
N ASN A 89 0.40 -3.18 21.83
CA ASN A 89 0.56 -4.64 21.88
C ASN A 89 0.22 -5.20 23.28
N LEU A 90 1.02 -4.92 24.31
CA LEU A 90 0.92 -5.63 25.60
C LEU A 90 -0.41 -5.41 26.35
N PHE A 91 -0.96 -4.20 26.35
CA PHE A 91 -2.21 -3.89 27.07
C PHE A 91 -3.42 -3.69 26.13
N SER A 92 -3.21 -3.81 24.81
CA SER A 92 -4.28 -3.64 23.84
C SER A 92 -5.06 -4.92 23.67
N LYS A 93 -6.38 -4.87 23.90
CA LYS A 93 -7.30 -5.98 23.53
C LYS A 93 -7.38 -6.22 22.02
N LYS A 94 -6.88 -5.27 21.22
CA LYS A 94 -6.80 -5.34 19.75
C LYS A 94 -5.40 -5.74 19.25
N SER A 95 -4.53 -6.19 20.15
CA SER A 95 -3.19 -6.64 19.80
C SER A 95 -3.24 -7.90 18.94
N ASP A 96 -2.44 -7.91 17.88
CA ASP A 96 -2.23 -9.08 17.02
C ASP A 96 -0.76 -9.18 16.57
N ASN A 97 -0.48 -10.25 15.82
CA ASN A 97 0.86 -10.62 15.37
C ASN A 97 1.29 -9.98 14.06
N PHE A 98 0.71 -8.84 13.63
CA PHE A 98 1.04 -8.20 12.34
C PHE A 98 2.55 -8.09 12.10
N LYS A 99 3.30 -7.60 13.10
CA LYS A 99 4.74 -7.38 13.00
C LYS A 99 5.49 -8.68 12.74
N GLY A 100 5.31 -9.67 13.62
CA GLY A 100 5.96 -10.97 13.49
C GLY A 100 5.56 -11.69 12.20
N LEU A 101 4.29 -11.59 11.80
CA LEU A 101 3.76 -12.25 10.62
C LEU A 101 4.33 -11.66 9.32
N LEU A 102 4.39 -10.33 9.20
CA LEU A 102 5.02 -9.67 8.06
C LEU A 102 6.50 -10.07 7.92
N GLN A 103 7.25 -10.01 9.03
CA GLN A 103 8.67 -10.39 9.02
C GLN A 103 8.89 -11.86 8.65
N LYS A 104 8.01 -12.74 9.12
CA LYS A 104 8.02 -14.16 8.78
C LYS A 104 7.76 -14.37 7.29
N ILE A 105 6.70 -13.75 6.75
CA ILE A 105 6.34 -13.81 5.32
C ILE A 105 7.53 -13.41 4.45
N ILE A 106 8.19 -12.28 4.73
CA ILE A 106 9.35 -11.83 3.96
C ILE A 106 10.50 -12.83 4.06
N ARG A 107 10.83 -13.28 5.28
CA ARG A 107 11.95 -14.19 5.56
C ARG A 107 11.80 -15.55 4.86
N GLU A 108 10.58 -16.08 4.79
CA GLU A 108 10.29 -17.42 4.24
C GLU A 108 9.95 -17.40 2.74
N SER A 109 9.80 -16.23 2.14
CA SER A 109 9.33 -16.10 0.75
C SER A 109 10.31 -16.58 -0.33
N ASN A 110 11.62 -16.62 -0.03
CA ASN A 110 12.71 -16.78 -0.98
C ASN A 110 12.74 -15.75 -2.13
N CYS A 111 11.90 -14.71 -2.09
CA CYS A 111 11.89 -13.65 -3.10
C CYS A 111 13.02 -12.65 -2.83
N GLU A 112 13.77 -12.29 -3.87
CA GLU A 112 14.86 -11.31 -3.77
C GLU A 112 14.36 -9.91 -3.38
N PHE A 113 13.20 -9.55 -3.92
CA PHE A 113 12.56 -8.26 -3.71
C PHE A 113 11.21 -8.41 -3.01
N VAL A 114 10.77 -7.37 -2.32
CA VAL A 114 9.46 -7.28 -1.68
C VAL A 114 8.79 -5.99 -2.09
N MET A 115 7.51 -6.07 -2.38
CA MET A 115 6.63 -4.95 -2.65
C MET A 115 5.50 -4.95 -1.63
N PHE A 116 5.10 -3.77 -1.19
CA PHE A 116 3.89 -3.58 -0.40
C PHE A 116 2.78 -2.97 -1.25
N ASN A 117 1.54 -3.38 -0.98
CA ASN A 117 0.34 -2.73 -1.47
C ASN A 117 -0.72 -2.67 -0.38
N THR A 118 -1.69 -1.79 -0.57
CA THR A 118 -2.89 -1.60 0.23
C THR A 118 -4.10 -1.92 -0.64
N ASP A 119 -5.17 -2.45 -0.05
CA ASP A 119 -6.37 -2.92 -0.77
C ASP A 119 -7.18 -1.83 -1.49
N ASP A 120 -6.80 -0.55 -1.39
CA ASP A 120 -7.33 0.58 -2.16
C ASP A 120 -6.47 0.99 -3.36
N GLY A 121 -5.33 0.31 -3.60
CA GLY A 121 -4.49 0.49 -4.78
C GLY A 121 -5.08 -0.11 -6.06
N VAL A 122 -4.70 0.44 -7.21
CA VAL A 122 -5.11 -0.03 -8.55
C VAL A 122 -3.96 0.16 -9.53
N PHE A 123 -3.57 -0.91 -10.23
CA PHE A 123 -2.72 -0.80 -11.41
C PHE A 123 -3.57 -0.49 -12.63
N PHE A 124 -3.30 0.64 -13.27
CA PHE A 124 -4.11 1.13 -14.42
C PHE A 124 -3.37 1.05 -15.76
N GLU A 125 -2.08 0.71 -15.74
CA GLU A 125 -1.25 0.44 -16.92
C GLU A 125 -0.46 -0.86 -16.72
N ASP A 126 0.00 -1.45 -17.84
CA ASP A 126 0.85 -2.63 -17.79
C ASP A 126 2.20 -2.30 -17.14
N VAL A 127 2.59 -3.11 -16.15
CA VAL A 127 3.82 -2.91 -15.37
C VAL A 127 4.86 -3.95 -15.76
N ILE A 128 5.98 -3.46 -16.29
CA ILE A 128 7.21 -4.22 -16.50
C ILE A 128 8.35 -3.43 -15.88
N ILE A 129 8.90 -3.91 -14.76
CA ILE A 129 10.04 -3.28 -14.09
C ILE A 129 11.33 -3.59 -14.87
N PRO A 130 12.10 -2.57 -15.30
CA PRO A 130 13.36 -2.79 -16.03
C PRO A 130 14.40 -3.57 -15.21
N GLU A 131 15.20 -4.44 -15.85
CA GLU A 131 16.26 -5.18 -15.13
C GLU A 131 17.33 -4.26 -14.52
N GLU A 132 17.60 -3.09 -15.13
CA GLU A 132 18.54 -2.13 -14.55
C GLU A 132 18.03 -1.60 -13.19
N VAL A 133 16.72 -1.43 -13.01
CA VAL A 133 16.12 -1.07 -11.71
C VAL A 133 16.40 -2.18 -10.68
N PHE A 134 16.21 -3.44 -11.04
CA PHE A 134 16.53 -4.56 -10.14
C PHE A 134 18.00 -4.61 -9.78
N LYS A 135 18.88 -4.37 -10.75
CA LYS A 135 20.33 -4.30 -10.52
C LYS A 135 20.72 -3.17 -9.58
N ILE A 136 20.12 -1.98 -9.71
CA ILE A 136 20.35 -0.86 -8.79
C ILE A 136 19.92 -1.24 -7.37
N ILE A 137 18.72 -1.81 -7.19
CA ILE A 137 18.20 -2.22 -5.87
C ILE A 137 19.07 -3.34 -5.28
N ARG A 138 19.45 -4.32 -6.08
CA ARG A 138 20.32 -5.45 -5.67
C ARG A 138 21.69 -4.98 -5.21
N ASN A 139 22.27 -4.00 -5.90
CA ASN A 139 23.57 -3.41 -5.53
C ASN A 139 23.46 -2.45 -4.34
N ASN A 140 22.26 -1.98 -4.00
CA ASN A 140 21.99 -1.01 -2.94
C ASN A 140 20.86 -1.48 -2.01
N PRO A 141 20.98 -2.65 -1.35
CA PRO A 141 19.86 -3.33 -0.72
C PRO A 141 19.22 -2.57 0.46
N GLU A 142 19.95 -1.65 1.09
CA GLU A 142 19.47 -0.79 2.19
C GLU A 142 19.26 0.68 1.74
N ASN A 143 19.53 0.99 0.46
CA ASN A 143 19.64 2.37 -0.03
C ASN A 143 18.82 2.66 -1.30
N ALA A 144 18.18 1.70 -1.93
CA ALA A 144 17.36 1.96 -3.13
C ALA A 144 15.94 1.38 -3.00
N SER A 145 14.97 2.10 -3.55
CA SER A 145 13.57 1.67 -3.68
C SER A 145 12.98 2.12 -5.01
N TYR A 146 12.01 1.35 -5.54
CA TYR A 146 11.30 1.67 -6.78
C TYR A 146 9.81 1.85 -6.53
N ARG A 147 9.26 3.03 -6.84
CA ARG A 147 7.90 3.45 -6.50
C ARG A 147 7.04 3.59 -7.73
N MET A 148 5.98 2.79 -7.83
CA MET A 148 5.10 2.79 -9.01
C MET A 148 3.97 3.80 -8.96
N TYR A 149 3.73 4.45 -7.82
CA TYR A 149 2.68 5.45 -7.69
C TYR A 149 3.13 6.88 -8.02
N VAL A 150 4.42 7.09 -8.31
CA VAL A 150 4.98 8.39 -8.72
C VAL A 150 5.49 8.33 -10.17
N GLY A 151 5.47 9.48 -10.85
CA GLY A 151 5.90 9.63 -12.24
C GLY A 151 5.83 11.09 -12.69
N GLU A 152 6.35 11.39 -13.89
CA GLU A 152 6.41 12.76 -14.45
C GLU A 152 5.03 13.35 -14.76
N ASN A 153 3.99 12.52 -14.83
CA ASN A 153 2.61 12.94 -15.01
C ASN A 153 1.97 13.52 -13.74
N LEU A 154 2.57 13.31 -12.56
CA LEU A 154 2.03 13.86 -11.33
C LEU A 154 2.35 15.35 -11.20
N GLU A 155 1.42 16.10 -10.60
CA GLU A 155 1.65 17.48 -10.22
C GLU A 155 2.85 17.58 -9.25
N GLY A 156 3.62 18.67 -9.36
CA GLY A 156 4.81 18.88 -8.53
C GLY A 156 5.95 17.90 -8.83
N HIS A 157 6.07 17.41 -10.08
CA HIS A 157 7.28 16.75 -10.56
C HIS A 157 8.50 17.69 -10.43
N PRO A 158 9.53 17.35 -9.63
CA PRO A 158 10.67 18.22 -9.40
C PRO A 158 11.68 18.22 -10.54
N ASP A 159 12.24 19.39 -10.86
CA ASP A 159 13.23 19.57 -11.92
C ASP A 159 14.56 18.83 -11.68
N TYR A 160 14.86 18.47 -10.42
CA TYR A 160 16.11 17.77 -10.07
C TYR A 160 16.09 16.27 -10.36
N ILE A 161 14.94 15.72 -10.78
CA ILE A 161 14.79 14.30 -11.07
C ILE A 161 15.41 13.98 -12.42
N GLU A 162 16.27 12.97 -12.44
CA GLU A 162 16.94 12.54 -13.65
C GLU A 162 16.10 11.51 -14.39
N LYS A 163 15.76 11.80 -15.64
CA LYS A 163 15.17 10.83 -16.57
C LYS A 163 16.26 9.93 -17.14
N LYS A 164 16.15 8.63 -16.89
CA LYS A 164 16.98 7.56 -17.47
C LYS A 164 16.18 6.80 -18.52
N ASP A 165 16.83 5.86 -19.20
CA ASP A 165 16.15 4.99 -20.16
C ASP A 165 15.19 4.05 -19.42
N GLY A 166 13.89 4.34 -19.51
CA GLY A 166 12.81 3.55 -18.93
C GLY A 166 12.47 3.80 -17.45
N TYR A 167 13.15 4.71 -16.75
CA TYR A 167 12.85 5.04 -15.34
C TYR A 167 13.32 6.45 -14.95
N LEU A 168 12.79 6.97 -13.84
CA LEU A 168 13.26 8.19 -13.18
C LEU A 168 14.16 7.83 -12.00
N GLN A 169 15.13 8.68 -11.69
CA GLN A 169 16.04 8.51 -10.56
C GLN A 169 16.27 9.83 -9.82
N TRP A 170 16.30 9.79 -8.49
CA TRP A 170 16.62 10.94 -7.65
C TRP A 170 17.21 10.53 -6.30
N ASP A 171 17.67 11.52 -5.52
CA ASP A 171 17.99 11.35 -4.10
C ASP A 171 16.80 11.86 -3.24
N TYR A 172 16.19 11.00 -2.43
CA TYR A 172 15.08 11.39 -1.53
C TYR A 172 15.44 12.51 -0.56
N TYR A 173 16.74 12.71 -0.29
CA TYR A 173 17.23 13.71 0.64
C TYR A 173 17.78 14.96 -0.04
N TYR A 174 17.60 15.09 -1.35
CA TYR A 174 17.97 16.28 -2.10
C TYR A 174 17.16 17.50 -1.62
N ASP A 175 15.84 17.35 -1.54
CA ASP A 175 14.92 18.38 -1.04
C ASP A 175 14.53 18.12 0.42
N LYS A 176 14.21 19.20 1.14
CA LYS A 176 13.68 19.20 2.52
C LYS A 176 12.18 19.43 2.57
N ALA A 177 11.56 19.91 1.49
CA ALA A 177 10.12 20.02 1.39
C ALA A 177 9.49 18.63 1.55
N PHE A 178 8.37 18.55 2.25
CA PHE A 178 7.72 17.27 2.52
C PHE A 178 6.72 16.97 1.40
N HIS A 179 7.06 16.05 0.50
CA HIS A 179 6.19 15.65 -0.61
C HIS A 179 6.45 14.20 -1.03
N HIS A 180 5.69 13.68 -2.01
CA HIS A 180 5.86 12.31 -2.49
C HIS A 180 7.32 12.00 -2.84
N TRP A 181 8.04 12.90 -3.51
CA TRP A 181 9.43 12.68 -3.92
C TRP A 181 10.47 12.71 -2.77
N THR A 182 10.10 13.14 -1.56
CA THR A 182 10.96 13.11 -0.36
C THR A 182 10.51 12.06 0.68
N PHE A 183 9.64 11.13 0.27
CA PHE A 183 9.09 10.07 1.12
C PHE A 183 9.75 8.69 0.83
N PRO A 184 10.87 8.34 1.48
CA PRO A 184 11.72 7.18 1.12
C PRO A 184 11.13 5.81 1.51
N PHE A 185 10.03 5.78 2.27
CA PHE A 185 9.41 4.54 2.71
C PHE A 185 7.88 4.63 2.61
N SER A 186 7.31 3.93 1.65
CA SER A 186 5.86 3.80 1.43
C SER A 186 5.43 2.33 1.34
N VAL A 187 4.17 2.08 1.67
CA VAL A 187 3.51 0.78 1.50
C VAL A 187 2.68 0.66 0.21
N ASP A 188 2.74 1.66 -0.68
CA ASP A 188 1.98 1.70 -1.93
C ASP A 188 2.89 1.37 -3.12
N ALA A 189 2.72 0.19 -3.71
CA ALA A 189 3.50 -0.37 -4.83
C ALA A 189 4.99 0.01 -4.85
N THR A 190 5.64 -0.05 -3.68
CA THR A 190 7.06 0.28 -3.54
C THR A 190 7.88 -0.99 -3.38
N VAL A 191 8.84 -1.20 -4.27
CA VAL A 191 9.73 -2.36 -4.29
C VAL A 191 11.02 -2.05 -3.54
N TYR A 192 11.41 -2.96 -2.65
CA TYR A 192 12.66 -2.94 -1.89
C TYR A 192 13.39 -4.27 -2.05
N HIS A 193 14.68 -4.30 -1.69
CA HIS A 193 15.37 -5.57 -1.50
C HIS A 193 14.88 -6.27 -0.23
N SER A 194 14.43 -7.52 -0.31
CA SER A 194 13.78 -8.24 0.78
C SER A 194 14.63 -8.31 2.05
N LYS A 195 15.89 -8.75 1.92
CA LYS A 195 16.78 -8.90 3.08
C LYS A 195 17.22 -7.55 3.65
N GLY A 196 17.36 -6.55 2.78
CA GLY A 196 17.79 -5.20 3.17
C GLY A 196 16.70 -4.52 3.99
N LEU A 197 15.46 -4.53 3.48
CA LEU A 197 14.31 -4.02 4.21
C LEU A 197 14.07 -4.78 5.52
N LEU A 198 14.14 -6.12 5.52
CA LEU A 198 13.88 -6.93 6.71
C LEU A 198 14.79 -6.55 7.89
N LYS A 199 16.07 -6.23 7.62
CA LYS A 199 17.04 -5.78 8.64
C LYS A 199 16.56 -4.53 9.39
N HIS A 200 15.82 -3.65 8.72
CA HIS A 200 15.27 -2.43 9.31
C HIS A 200 13.89 -2.67 9.93
N LEU A 201 13.03 -3.46 9.30
CA LEU A 201 11.74 -3.88 9.88
C LEU A 201 11.90 -4.53 11.26
N GLU A 202 12.96 -5.32 11.47
CA GLU A 202 13.25 -5.91 12.78
C GLU A 202 13.51 -4.86 13.89
N LYS A 203 13.95 -3.66 13.54
CA LYS A 203 14.37 -2.60 14.48
C LYS A 203 13.31 -1.52 14.74
N MET A 204 12.20 -1.56 14.01
CA MET A 204 11.13 -0.54 14.09
C MET A 204 9.93 -1.07 14.86
N VAL A 205 9.25 -0.23 15.64
CA VAL A 205 7.96 -0.61 16.25
C VAL A 205 6.82 -0.31 15.26
N TYR A 206 5.91 -1.25 15.02
CA TYR A 206 4.71 -1.06 14.18
C TYR A 206 3.72 -2.21 14.43
N HIS A 207 2.43 -1.95 14.28
CA HIS A 207 1.36 -2.92 14.61
C HIS A 207 0.30 -3.10 13.52
N ASN A 208 0.32 -2.25 12.50
CA ASN A 208 -0.57 -2.28 11.33
C ASN A 208 0.11 -1.52 10.17
N PRO A 209 -0.47 -1.51 8.95
CA PRO A 209 0.11 -0.82 7.79
C PRO A 209 0.34 0.68 8.01
N VAL A 210 -0.58 1.37 8.70
CA VAL A 210 -0.46 2.81 8.97
C VAL A 210 0.77 3.11 9.84
N THR A 211 0.93 2.39 10.95
CA THR A 211 2.10 2.57 11.82
C THR A 211 3.38 2.00 11.24
N LEU A 212 3.29 1.04 10.31
CA LEU A 212 4.44 0.59 9.53
C LEU A 212 4.95 1.73 8.66
N GLU A 213 4.07 2.41 7.92
CA GLU A 213 4.46 3.55 7.08
C GLU A 213 4.96 4.73 7.92
N GLU A 214 4.22 5.15 8.95
CA GLU A 214 4.59 6.30 9.77
C GLU A 214 5.92 6.10 10.50
N ASN A 215 6.07 5.01 11.26
CA ASN A 215 7.30 4.73 12.00
C ASN A 215 8.43 4.31 11.06
N GLY A 216 8.09 3.68 9.93
CA GLY A 216 9.01 3.36 8.84
C GLY A 216 9.65 4.61 8.26
N TYR A 217 8.84 5.57 7.81
CA TYR A 217 9.31 6.87 7.33
C TYR A 217 10.20 7.56 8.36
N GLN A 218 9.76 7.68 9.62
CA GLN A 218 10.56 8.31 10.69
C GLN A 218 11.92 7.64 10.87
N TYR A 219 11.96 6.30 10.91
CA TYR A 219 13.18 5.55 11.09
C TYR A 219 14.10 5.65 9.87
N ILE A 220 13.58 5.45 8.66
CA ILE A 220 14.34 5.49 7.41
C ILE A 220 14.94 6.87 7.20
N THR A 221 14.15 7.93 7.33
CA THR A 221 14.61 9.33 7.23
C THR A 221 15.67 9.68 8.28
N LYS A 222 15.46 9.28 9.54
CA LYS A 222 16.45 9.53 10.61
C LYS A 222 17.80 8.87 10.31
N ASN A 223 17.80 7.70 9.69
CA ASN A 223 19.01 6.93 9.40
C ASN A 223 19.55 7.16 7.97
N LYS A 224 18.92 8.05 7.18
CA LYS A 224 19.24 8.31 5.77
C LYS A 224 19.31 7.04 4.92
N LEU A 225 18.38 6.11 5.14
CA LEU A 225 18.27 4.86 4.41
C LEU A 225 17.39 5.04 3.17
N PHE A 226 17.48 4.13 2.20
CA PHE A 226 16.73 4.23 0.95
C PHE A 226 16.89 5.59 0.24
N SER A 227 18.11 6.16 0.19
CA SER A 227 18.35 7.46 -0.42
C SER A 227 18.12 7.51 -1.93
N ILE A 228 18.31 6.40 -2.65
CA ILE A 228 18.14 6.30 -4.10
C ILE A 228 16.67 6.01 -4.41
N GLY A 229 15.95 7.02 -4.89
CA GLY A 229 14.59 6.89 -5.39
C GLY A 229 14.58 6.52 -6.87
N LEU A 230 13.71 5.56 -7.22
CA LEU A 230 13.45 5.14 -8.59
C LEU A 230 11.94 5.09 -8.83
N SER A 231 11.50 5.34 -10.05
CA SER A 231 10.09 5.18 -10.45
C SER A 231 9.97 4.91 -11.94
N PRO A 232 8.82 4.45 -12.45
CA PRO A 232 8.55 4.50 -13.88
C PRO A 232 8.52 5.96 -14.36
N ILE A 233 8.57 6.16 -15.69
CA ILE A 233 8.43 7.48 -16.30
C ILE A 233 7.08 8.10 -15.97
N ARG A 234 5.99 7.31 -16.06
CA ARG A 234 4.64 7.70 -15.65
C ARG A 234 4.19 6.79 -14.51
N SER A 235 3.41 7.31 -13.57
CA SER A 235 2.83 6.49 -12.50
C SER A 235 2.00 5.36 -13.11
N GLN A 236 2.01 4.20 -12.45
CA GLN A 236 1.34 2.99 -12.90
C GLN A 236 0.37 2.43 -11.84
N LEU A 237 0.43 2.98 -10.63
CA LEU A 237 -0.48 2.71 -9.53
C LEU A 237 -1.15 4.02 -9.07
N VAL A 238 -2.44 3.95 -8.77
CA VAL A 238 -3.15 4.97 -7.98
C VAL A 238 -3.83 4.33 -6.77
N ALA A 239 -3.95 5.08 -5.68
CA ALA A 239 -4.79 4.73 -4.54
C ALA A 239 -6.16 5.40 -4.67
N THR A 240 -7.23 4.69 -4.30
CA THR A 240 -8.60 5.15 -4.50
C THR A 240 -9.24 5.63 -3.18
N LYS A 241 -9.90 6.80 -3.22
CA LYS A 241 -10.45 7.45 -2.00
C LYS A 241 -11.90 7.06 -1.68
N LEU A 242 -12.26 5.79 -1.86
CA LEU A 242 -13.64 5.32 -1.64
C LEU A 242 -14.06 5.43 -0.17
N ASN A 243 -13.22 4.93 0.73
CA ASN A 243 -13.50 4.79 2.15
C ASN A 243 -12.23 4.59 2.98
N ARG A 244 -12.39 4.60 4.30
CA ARG A 244 -11.31 4.39 5.27
C ARG A 244 -11.79 3.46 6.38
N VAL A 245 -10.97 2.46 6.68
CA VAL A 245 -11.21 1.46 7.75
C VAL A 245 -10.30 1.64 8.96
N SER A 246 -9.20 2.38 8.82
CA SER A 246 -8.30 2.70 9.93
C SER A 246 -8.78 3.92 10.71
N VAL A 247 -8.62 3.85 12.03
CA VAL A 247 -8.81 4.99 12.95
C VAL A 247 -7.50 5.74 13.22
N ASP A 248 -6.36 5.20 12.80
CA ASP A 248 -5.03 5.82 13.00
C ASP A 248 -4.71 6.88 11.92
N SER A 249 -5.53 7.03 10.88
CA SER A 249 -5.39 8.09 9.85
C SER A 249 -6.66 8.92 9.69
N LEU A 250 -6.50 10.16 9.22
CA LEU A 250 -7.60 11.11 8.96
C LEU A 250 -7.77 11.42 7.46
N ASN A 251 -7.32 10.50 6.59
CA ASN A 251 -7.35 10.72 5.15
C ASN A 251 -8.79 10.95 4.65
N PRO A 252 -9.01 11.94 3.76
CA PRO A 252 -10.31 12.24 3.18
C PRO A 252 -10.77 11.14 2.21
N THR A 253 -12.08 10.92 2.16
CA THR A 253 -12.71 9.87 1.34
C THR A 253 -14.10 10.32 0.89
N ILE A 254 -14.67 9.69 -0.14
CA ILE A 254 -16.07 9.90 -0.55
C ILE A 254 -17.09 9.14 0.33
N HIS A 255 -16.64 8.51 1.41
CA HIS A 255 -17.47 7.91 2.47
C HIS A 255 -18.44 6.79 2.03
N ILE A 256 -18.08 6.01 0.99
CA ILE A 256 -18.81 4.78 0.66
C ILE A 256 -18.61 3.77 1.80
N LYS A 257 -19.68 3.30 2.44
CA LYS A 257 -19.56 2.44 3.62
C LYS A 257 -18.93 1.08 3.26
N PRO A 258 -17.86 0.63 3.95
CA PRO A 258 -17.29 -0.70 3.76
C PRO A 258 -18.32 -1.83 3.96
N GLU A 259 -19.27 -1.65 4.88
CA GLU A 259 -20.32 -2.63 5.16
C GLU A 259 -21.24 -2.82 3.95
N PHE A 260 -21.67 -1.72 3.32
CA PHE A 260 -22.48 -1.75 2.10
C PHE A 260 -21.76 -2.47 0.95
N LEU A 261 -20.47 -2.16 0.77
CA LEU A 261 -19.65 -2.81 -0.25
C LEU A 261 -19.46 -4.31 0.03
N ASN A 262 -19.33 -4.70 1.30
CA ASN A 262 -19.21 -6.09 1.69
C ASN A 262 -20.52 -6.85 1.44
N GLU A 263 -21.68 -6.29 1.81
CA GLU A 263 -23.00 -6.87 1.52
C GLU A 263 -23.17 -7.13 0.03
N LYS A 264 -22.90 -6.13 -0.81
CA LYS A 264 -22.96 -6.26 -2.27
C LYS A 264 -21.99 -7.32 -2.80
N PHE A 265 -20.78 -7.41 -2.25
CA PHE A 265 -19.81 -8.43 -2.64
C PHE A 265 -20.29 -9.85 -2.28
N LEU A 266 -20.91 -10.03 -1.11
CA LEU A 266 -21.53 -11.30 -0.72
C LEU A 266 -22.70 -11.68 -1.63
N ASP A 267 -23.43 -10.69 -2.15
CA ASP A 267 -24.50 -10.87 -3.14
C ASP A 267 -23.96 -11.20 -4.55
N GLY A 268 -22.64 -11.24 -4.75
CA GLY A 268 -22.00 -11.60 -6.02
C GLY A 268 -21.64 -10.41 -6.92
N TYR A 269 -21.79 -9.17 -6.44
CA TYR A 269 -21.33 -8.00 -7.17
C TYR A 269 -19.80 -7.88 -7.12
N THR A 270 -19.24 -7.26 -8.15
CA THR A 270 -17.84 -6.85 -8.21
C THR A 270 -17.74 -5.35 -8.43
N LEU A 271 -16.63 -4.75 -8.00
CA LEU A 271 -16.37 -3.34 -8.19
C LEU A 271 -15.84 -3.08 -9.61
N GLU A 272 -16.31 -2.02 -10.23
CA GLU A 272 -15.75 -1.45 -11.46
C GLU A 272 -15.51 0.05 -11.23
N LEU A 273 -14.27 0.51 -11.43
CA LEU A 273 -13.88 1.90 -11.26
C LEU A 273 -13.52 2.49 -12.62
N ILE A 274 -14.10 3.65 -12.94
CA ILE A 274 -13.69 4.43 -14.10
C ILE A 274 -12.58 5.39 -13.65
N ILE A 275 -11.33 4.98 -13.90
CA ILE A 275 -10.14 5.76 -13.60
C ILE A 275 -10.12 7.02 -14.47
N PRO A 276 -9.85 8.22 -13.92
CA PRO A 276 -9.74 9.45 -14.72
C PRO A 276 -8.73 9.31 -15.85
N GLU A 277 -9.03 9.90 -17.02
CA GLU A 277 -8.14 9.86 -18.18
C GLU A 277 -6.80 10.55 -17.90
N PHE A 278 -6.84 11.63 -17.12
CA PHE A 278 -5.65 12.36 -16.68
C PHE A 278 -5.35 12.06 -15.22
N ILE A 279 -4.16 11.51 -14.97
CA ILE A 279 -3.65 11.17 -13.64
C ILE A 279 -2.54 12.16 -13.29
N ASP A 280 -2.88 13.15 -12.47
CA ASP A 280 -1.97 14.15 -11.89
C ASP A 280 -1.74 13.95 -10.39
N ASN A 281 -2.50 13.07 -9.75
CA ASN A 281 -2.39 12.76 -8.32
C ASN A 281 -2.28 11.25 -8.10
N ALA A 282 -1.44 10.84 -7.15
CA ALA A 282 -1.30 9.45 -6.73
C ALA A 282 -2.56 8.89 -6.05
N ASN A 283 -3.41 9.76 -5.49
CA ASN A 283 -4.65 9.39 -4.83
C ASN A 283 -5.83 10.02 -5.57
N ILE A 284 -6.72 9.18 -6.11
CA ILE A 284 -7.81 9.62 -6.97
C ILE A 284 -9.19 9.34 -6.37
N VAL A 285 -10.16 10.12 -6.81
CA VAL A 285 -11.58 9.75 -6.79
C VAL A 285 -11.94 9.29 -8.20
N PRO A 286 -12.36 8.01 -8.39
CA PRO A 286 -12.80 7.55 -9.70
C PRO A 286 -13.91 8.43 -10.29
N SER A 287 -13.90 8.61 -11.60
CA SER A 287 -14.90 9.41 -12.33
C SER A 287 -16.31 8.84 -12.12
N GLU A 288 -16.41 7.52 -12.15
CA GLU A 288 -17.62 6.77 -11.87
C GLU A 288 -17.26 5.46 -11.14
N ILE A 289 -18.18 5.00 -10.30
CA ILE A 289 -18.04 3.77 -9.52
C ILE A 289 -19.28 2.93 -9.74
N TYR A 290 -19.08 1.70 -10.20
CA TYR A 290 -20.14 0.74 -10.46
C TYR A 290 -19.99 -0.52 -9.63
N LEU A 291 -21.14 -1.13 -9.32
CA LEU A 291 -21.24 -2.51 -8.88
C LEU A 291 -21.81 -3.35 -10.01
N VAL A 292 -21.11 -4.42 -10.37
CA VAL A 292 -21.44 -5.25 -11.53
C VAL A 292 -21.69 -6.69 -11.11
N LYS A 293 -22.82 -7.24 -11.54
CA LYS A 293 -23.20 -8.64 -11.37
C LYS A 293 -23.97 -9.11 -12.61
N ASP A 294 -23.46 -10.14 -13.29
CA ASP A 294 -24.05 -10.64 -14.53
C ASP A 294 -24.28 -9.49 -15.54
N ASP A 295 -25.52 -9.28 -15.99
CA ASP A 295 -25.90 -8.17 -16.89
C ASP A 295 -26.29 -6.87 -16.15
N GLN A 296 -26.24 -6.86 -14.81
CA GLN A 296 -26.56 -5.70 -14.00
C GLN A 296 -25.32 -4.86 -13.73
N ARG A 297 -25.41 -3.55 -14.03
CA ARG A 297 -24.38 -2.55 -13.78
C ARG A 297 -24.99 -1.35 -13.05
N GLU A 298 -24.75 -1.27 -11.75
CA GLU A 298 -25.33 -0.26 -10.85
C GLU A 298 -24.34 0.88 -10.61
N LEU A 299 -24.66 2.11 -11.04
CA LEU A 299 -23.89 3.29 -10.67
C LEU A 299 -24.13 3.61 -9.19
N ILE A 300 -23.06 3.65 -8.39
CA ILE A 300 -23.15 3.99 -6.95
C ILE A 300 -22.51 5.35 -6.61
N TYR A 301 -21.68 5.88 -7.50
CA TYR A 301 -21.10 7.21 -7.36
C TYR A 301 -20.63 7.75 -8.71
N ALA A 302 -20.82 9.05 -8.94
CA ALA A 302 -20.24 9.80 -10.05
C ALA A 302 -19.53 11.03 -9.47
N LEU A 303 -18.37 11.38 -10.02
CA LEU A 303 -17.52 12.45 -9.51
C LEU A 303 -18.27 13.78 -9.50
N ASP A 304 -18.44 14.32 -8.29
CA ASP A 304 -19.04 15.62 -8.03
C ASP A 304 -17.99 16.60 -7.49
N ASP A 305 -18.43 17.83 -7.18
CA ASP A 305 -17.52 18.86 -6.66
C ASP A 305 -16.94 18.50 -5.29
N GLN A 306 -17.65 17.71 -4.49
CA GLN A 306 -17.14 17.17 -3.24
C GLN A 306 -16.01 16.14 -3.51
N GLY A 307 -16.18 15.26 -4.48
CA GLY A 307 -15.16 14.30 -4.91
C GLY A 307 -13.92 14.99 -5.45
N LYS A 308 -14.06 16.03 -6.28
CA LYS A 308 -12.93 16.85 -6.74
C LYS A 308 -12.19 17.49 -5.58
N LYS A 309 -12.92 18.04 -4.61
CA LYS A 309 -12.34 18.56 -3.36
C LYS A 309 -11.61 17.45 -2.62
N ILE A 310 -12.23 16.29 -2.41
CA ILE A 310 -11.57 15.14 -1.74
C ILE A 310 -10.30 14.71 -2.44
N GLN A 311 -10.27 14.71 -3.78
CA GLN A 311 -9.06 14.42 -4.55
C GLN A 311 -7.97 15.45 -4.24
N SER A 312 -8.28 16.74 -4.23
CA SER A 312 -7.32 17.82 -3.94
C SER A 312 -6.89 17.89 -2.46
N LEU A 313 -7.70 17.40 -1.51
CA LEU A 313 -7.43 17.45 -0.07
C LEU A 313 -6.28 16.56 0.42
N LEU A 314 -5.79 15.67 -0.44
CA LEU A 314 -4.43 15.18 -0.30
C LEU A 314 -3.71 15.72 -1.53
N GLY A 315 -3.09 16.89 -1.37
CA GLY A 315 -2.09 17.34 -2.32
C GLY A 315 -0.93 16.34 -2.39
N ILE A 316 0.07 16.70 -3.18
CA ILE A 316 1.31 15.98 -3.52
C ILE A 316 2.13 15.52 -2.29
N GLU A 317 1.63 15.75 -1.08
CA GLU A 317 2.31 15.54 0.18
C GLU A 317 1.74 14.42 1.04
N GLY A 318 0.46 14.03 0.89
CA GLY A 318 -0.16 13.22 1.95
C GLY A 318 -0.11 13.87 3.35
N ALA A 319 0.32 15.14 3.45
CA ALA A 319 0.26 15.98 4.62
C ALA A 319 -1.00 16.85 4.55
N LYS A 320 -1.64 16.94 5.72
CA LYS A 320 -2.86 17.66 5.98
C LYS A 320 -2.69 19.16 5.66
N GLU A 321 -3.44 19.67 4.71
CA GLU A 321 -4.25 20.84 5.05
C GLU A 321 -5.49 20.28 5.76
N GLN A 322 -5.50 20.39 7.09
CA GLN A 322 -6.74 20.22 7.82
C GLN A 322 -7.68 21.27 7.24
N LEU A 323 -8.73 20.82 6.55
CA LEU A 323 -9.91 21.65 6.38
C LEU A 323 -10.29 22.14 7.78
N GLU A 324 -10.19 23.45 7.98
CA GLU A 324 -10.81 24.14 9.11
C GLU A 324 -12.29 23.79 9.23
#